data_AF-A0A4S4FRN8-F1
#
_entry.id   AF-A0A4S4FRN8-F1
#
_cell.length_a   1.000
_cell.length_b   1.000
_cell.length_c   1.000
_cell.angle_alpha   90.00
_cell.angle_beta   90.00
_cell.angle_gamma   90.00
#
_symmetry.space_group_name_H-M   'P 1'
#
loop_
_entity.id
_entity.type
_entity.pdbx_description
1 polymer ?
#
loop_
_entity_poly.entity_id
_entity_poly.type
_entity_poly.pdbx_seq_one_letter_code
_entity_poly.pdbx_strand_id
1 'polypeptide(L)' 'MTEKAATRLLLRALELLLAKDDEEWKPAAAVKTQIRRLDPSFSERSMGHRTFTDFLTSRASLVEVKTEGSDRFVRLR' A
#
# COMPACT_ATOMS: atom_id res chain seq x y z
N MET A 1 9.42 0.10 -12.71
CA MET A 1 9.78 0.10 -11.27
C MET A 1 10.15 -1.33 -10.86
N THR A 2 11.06 -1.53 -9.90
CA THR A 2 11.38 -2.88 -9.37
C THR A 2 10.54 -3.21 -8.14
N GLU A 3 10.37 -4.50 -7.82
CA GLU A 3 9.68 -4.97 -6.60
C GLU A 3 10.19 -4.29 -5.33
N LYS A 4 11.52 -4.15 -5.21
CA LYS A 4 12.18 -3.52 -4.06
C LYS A 4 11.85 -2.03 -3.97
N ALA A 5 11.80 -1.33 -5.11
CA ALA A 5 11.44 0.08 -5.16
C ALA A 5 9.97 0.30 -4.78
N ALA A 6 9.07 -0.52 -5.31
CA ALA A 6 7.64 -0.46 -4.99
C ALA A 6 7.37 -0.76 -3.50
N THR A 7 8.11 -1.69 -2.91
CA THR A 7 8.03 -1.99 -1.48
C THR A 7 8.46 -0.80 -0.63
N ARG A 8 9.58 -0.15 -0.95
CA ARG A 8 9.99 1.08 -0.25
C ARG A 8 8.94 2.19 -0.38
N LEU A 9 8.33 2.31 -1.55
CA LEU A 9 7.29 3.30 -1.81
C LEU A 9 6.03 3.04 -0.97
N LEU A 10 5.60 1.78 -0.84
CA LEU A 10 4.50 1.36 0.03
C LEU A 10 4.78 1.74 1.50
N LEU A 11 5.94 1.35 2.02
CA LEU A 11 6.32 1.65 3.40
C LEU A 11 6.35 3.17 3.63
N ARG A 12 6.94 3.92 2.71
CA ARG A 12 7.00 5.39 2.81
C ARG A 12 5.62 6.04 2.77
N ALA A 13 4.71 5.53 1.94
CA ALA A 13 3.33 6.03 1.89
C ALA A 13 2.58 5.76 3.20
N LEU A 14 2.77 4.58 3.80
CA LEU A 14 2.16 4.23 5.08
C LEU A 14 2.70 5.09 6.23
N GLU A 15 4.02 5.28 6.32
CA GLU A 15 4.64 6.17 7.32
C GLU A 15 4.07 7.59 7.26
N LEU A 16 3.93 8.15 6.06
CA LEU A 16 3.40 9.51 5.88
C LEU A 16 1.92 9.62 6.24
N LEU A 17 1.13 8.57 6.00
CA LEU A 17 -0.28 8.55 6.39
C LEU A 17 -0.44 8.35 7.89
N LEU A 18 0.42 7.54 8.53
CA LEU A 18 0.44 7.38 9.98
C LEU A 18 0.76 8.70 10.68
N ALA A 19 1.79 9.41 10.20
CA ALA A 19 2.18 10.71 10.74
C ALA A 19 1.13 11.83 10.58
N LYS A 20 0.05 11.60 9.80
CA LYS A 20 -0.98 12.60 9.54
C LYS A 20 -2.08 12.63 10.61
N ASP A 21 -2.50 11.47 11.09
CA ASP A 21 -3.70 11.32 11.92
C ASP A 21 -3.61 10.14 12.93
N ASP A 22 -2.41 9.57 13.15
CA ASP A 22 -2.08 8.50 14.12
C ASP A 22 -2.93 7.21 14.02
N GLU A 23 -3.81 7.10 13.02
CA GLU A 23 -4.67 5.94 12.83
C GLU A 23 -3.87 4.77 12.23
N GLU A 24 -3.77 3.63 12.91
CA GLU A 24 -2.96 2.50 12.41
C GLU A 24 -3.45 1.93 11.08
N TRP A 25 -4.76 1.78 10.94
CA TRP A 25 -5.39 1.17 9.76
C TRP A 25 -5.69 2.23 8.73
N LYS A 26 -5.05 2.13 7.56
CA LYS A 26 -5.28 3.05 6.45
C LYS A 26 -6.16 2.43 5.38
N PRO A 27 -7.15 3.15 4.81
CA PRO A 27 -7.86 2.68 3.62
C PRO A 27 -6.85 2.39 2.50
N ALA A 28 -6.92 1.20 1.90
CA ALA A 28 -6.00 0.78 0.85
C ALA A 28 -6.04 1.74 -0.36
N ALA A 29 -7.22 2.30 -0.67
CA ALA A 29 -7.35 3.33 -1.70
C ALA A 29 -6.56 4.61 -1.39
N ALA A 30 -6.54 5.03 -0.11
CA ALA A 30 -5.77 6.19 0.34
C ALA A 30 -4.25 5.91 0.23
N VAL A 31 -3.81 4.72 0.64
CA VAL A 31 -2.40 4.30 0.50
C VAL A 31 -2.00 4.28 -0.97
N LYS A 32 -2.81 3.69 -1.86
CA LYS A 32 -2.55 3.68 -3.30
C LYS A 32 -2.43 5.08 -3.89
N THR A 33 -3.30 5.99 -3.44
CA THR A 33 -3.27 7.40 -3.86
C THR A 33 -1.98 8.07 -3.40
N GLN A 34 -1.57 7.84 -2.15
CA GLN A 34 -0.34 8.38 -1.60
C GLN A 34 0.91 7.82 -2.30
N ILE A 35 0.94 6.53 -2.61
CA ILE A 35 2.00 5.90 -3.41
C ILE A 35 2.15 6.60 -4.77
N ARG A 36 1.03 6.83 -5.48
CA ARG A 36 1.04 7.52 -6.78
C ARG A 36 1.41 8.99 -6.69
N ARG A 37 1.15 9.63 -5.56
CA ARG A 37 1.61 11.00 -5.28
C ARG A 37 3.13 11.05 -5.07
N LEU A 38 3.70 10.04 -4.42
CA LEU A 38 5.15 9.92 -4.22
C LEU A 38 5.88 9.55 -5.52
N ASP A 39 5.30 8.63 -6.31
CA ASP A 39 5.84 8.23 -7.60
C ASP A 39 4.70 7.90 -8.59
N PRO A 40 4.43 8.80 -9.55
CA PRO A 40 3.39 8.61 -10.56
C PRO A 40 3.62 7.40 -11.49
N SER A 41 4.84 6.86 -11.55
CA SER A 41 5.17 5.68 -12.36
C SER A 41 4.71 4.37 -11.73
N PHE A 42 4.22 4.39 -10.49
CA PHE A 42 3.75 3.21 -9.79
C PHE A 42 2.55 2.54 -10.50
N SER A 43 2.72 1.26 -10.81
CA SER A 43 1.66 0.40 -11.36
C SER A 43 1.86 -1.03 -10.90
N GLU A 44 0.90 -1.57 -10.17
CA GLU A 44 0.91 -2.95 -9.66
C GLU A 44 0.92 -3.96 -10.81
N ARG A 45 0.26 -3.61 -11.92
CA ARG A 45 0.23 -4.40 -13.14
C ARG A 45 1.61 -4.52 -13.79
N SER A 46 2.44 -3.49 -13.69
CA SER A 46 3.82 -3.54 -14.23
C SER A 46 4.71 -4.57 -13.52
N MET A 47 4.28 -5.01 -12.34
CA MET A 47 4.94 -6.01 -11.49
C MET A 47 4.18 -7.34 -11.49
N GLY A 48 3.18 -7.51 -12.35
CA GLY A 48 2.42 -8.76 -12.48
C GLY A 48 1.30 -8.95 -11.44
N HIS A 49 1.01 -7.97 -10.59
CA HIS A 49 -0.12 -8.03 -9.67
C HIS A 49 -1.42 -7.61 -10.38
N ARG A 50 -2.48 -8.42 -10.25
CA ARG A 50 -3.78 -8.16 -10.92
C ARG A 50 -4.49 -6.97 -10.28
N THR A 51 -4.41 -6.86 -8.96
CA THR A 51 -5.02 -5.79 -8.15
C THR A 51 -4.03 -5.17 -7.17
N PHE A 52 -4.41 -4.03 -6.58
CA PHE A 52 -3.61 -3.45 -5.49
C PHE A 52 -3.61 -4.34 -4.24
N THR A 53 -4.72 -5.02 -3.96
CA THR A 53 -4.76 -5.99 -2.86
C THR A 53 -3.77 -7.14 -3.08
N ASP A 54 -3.63 -7.66 -4.30
CA ASP A 54 -2.62 -8.70 -4.60
C ASP A 54 -1.19 -8.20 -4.34
N PHE A 55 -0.92 -6.93 -4.67
CA PHE A 55 0.36 -6.27 -4.38
C PHE A 55 0.62 -6.13 -2.86
N LEU A 56 -0.42 -5.85 -2.07
CA LEU A 56 -0.30 -5.80 -0.60
C LEU A 56 -0.12 -7.20 -0.01
N THR A 57 -0.91 -8.17 -0.47
CA THR A 57 -0.87 -9.55 0.02
C THR A 57 0.47 -10.24 -0.30
N SER A 58 1.13 -9.90 -1.41
CA SER A 58 2.48 -10.40 -1.70
C SER A 58 3.55 -9.88 -0.72
N ARG A 59 3.20 -8.88 0.10
CA ARG A 59 4.04 -8.25 1.13
C ARG A 59 3.49 -8.49 2.53
N ALA A 60 2.78 -9.61 2.74
CA ALA A 60 2.18 -9.97 4.01
C ALA A 60 3.18 -10.10 5.18
N SER A 61 4.49 -10.15 4.93
CA SER A 61 5.52 -10.09 5.98
C SER A 61 5.76 -8.68 6.53
N LEU A 62 5.36 -7.64 5.80
CA LEU A 62 5.61 -6.22 6.13
C LEU A 62 4.32 -5.48 6.48
N VAL A 63 3.19 -5.90 5.91
CA VAL A 63 1.91 -5.26 6.09
C VAL A 63 0.83 -6.26 6.45
N GLU A 64 -0.18 -5.78 7.18
CA GLU A 64 -1.40 -6.53 7.45
C GLU A 64 -2.54 -5.92 6.63
N VAL A 65 -3.37 -6.77 6.02
CA VAL A 65 -4.53 -6.34 5.22
C VAL A 65 -5.79 -6.86 5.89
N LYS A 66 -6.71 -5.94 6.22
CA LYS A 66 -8.04 -6.24 6.75
C LYS A 66 -9.10 -5.97 5.69
N THR A 67 -10.13 -6.80 5.67
CA THR A 67 -11.29 -6.67 4.79
C THR A 67 -12.54 -6.43 5.62
N GLU A 68 -13.27 -5.36 5.32
CA GLU A 68 -14.57 -5.04 5.93
C GLU A 68 -15.58 -4.75 4.82
N GLY A 69 -16.41 -5.73 4.49
CA GLY A 69 -17.28 -5.66 3.30
C GLY A 69 -16.48 -5.46 2.00
N SER A 70 -16.82 -4.41 1.26
CA SER A 70 -16.08 -3.99 0.06
C SER A 70 -14.79 -3.25 0.38
N ASP A 71 -14.63 -2.74 1.59
CA ASP A 71 -13.49 -1.93 1.97
C ASP A 71 -12.28 -2.81 2.30
N ARG A 72 -11.10 -2.22 2.10
CA ARG A 72 -9.80 -2.82 2.38
C ARG A 72 -8.98 -1.83 3.17
N PHE A 73 -8.44 -2.29 4.28
CA PHE A 73 -7.55 -1.52 5.13
C PHE A 73 -6.19 -2.19 5.20
N VAL A 74 -5.15 -1.39 5.38
CA VAL A 74 -3.77 -1.86 5.50
C VAL A 74 -3.06 -1.10 6.61
N ARG A 75 -2.24 -1.80 7.38
CA ARG A 75 -1.32 -1.21 8.36
C ARG A 75 0.08 -1.82 8.24
N LEU A 76 1.06 -1.14 8.81
CA LEU A 76 2.38 -1.73 9.06
C LEU A 76 2.25 -2.84 10.11
N ARG A 77 3.07 -3.89 9.98
CA ARG A 77 3.25 -4.89 11.02
C ARG A 77 4.21 -4.44 12.10
#